data_AF-A0A2D5ML93-F1
#
_entry.id   AF-A0A2D5ML93-F1
#
_cell.length_a   1.000
_cell.length_b   1.000
_cell.length_c   1.000
_cell.angle_alpha   90.00
_cell.angle_beta   90.00
_cell.angle_gamma   90.00
#
_symmetry.space_group_name_H-M   'P 1'
#
loop_
_entity.id
_entity.type
_entity.pdbx_description
1 polymer ?
#
loop_
_entity_poly.entity_id
_entity_poly.type
_entity_poly.pdbx_seq_one_letter_code
_entity_poly.pdbx_strand_id
1 'polypeptide(L)'
;MQHVALFISNSPEETFDLGRQWAAEVSPGWVIGLIGDLGSGKTQLIKGLSAGMGIEAAVSSPTFSLLQEHDEEGRLPLAHIDLYRLESQTEIVGAGLEHFLVSPHGVTAVEWYDRWLVTKWQPGQSIPESIQPIDGVTLRMAVFSDIGETKREIKYEDFSD
;
A
#
# COMPACT_ATOMS: atom_id res chain seq x y z
N MET A 1 15.64 14.28 -7.74
CA MET A 1 16.11 13.54 -6.54
C MET A 1 14.87 12.93 -5.92
N GLN A 2 14.80 11.60 -5.82
CA GLN A 2 13.74 10.94 -5.04
C GLN A 2 13.89 11.37 -3.59
N HIS A 3 12.80 11.88 -2.99
CA HIS A 3 12.78 12.37 -1.63
C HIS A 3 12.07 11.35 -0.75
N VAL A 4 12.82 10.76 0.19
CA VAL A 4 12.24 9.93 1.26
C VAL A 4 11.49 10.85 2.22
N ALA A 5 10.18 10.70 2.28
CA ALA A 5 9.36 11.32 3.31
C ALA A 5 9.40 10.47 4.60
N LEU A 6 9.38 11.14 5.75
CA LEU A 6 9.36 10.53 7.07
C LEU A 6 8.16 11.05 7.87
N PHE A 7 7.34 10.14 8.38
CA PHE A 7 6.27 10.43 9.31
C PHE A 7 6.46 9.61 10.60
N ILE A 8 6.39 10.28 11.75
CA ILE A 8 6.37 9.61 13.06
C ILE A 8 4.93 9.62 13.55
N SER A 9 4.32 8.44 13.57
CA SER A 9 3.01 8.22 14.16
C SER A 9 3.19 7.85 15.64
N ASN A 10 2.44 8.50 16.52
CA ASN A 10 2.43 8.22 17.95
C ASN A 10 1.23 7.37 18.37
N SER A 11 0.27 7.13 17.48
CA SER A 11 -0.93 6.35 17.77
C SER A 11 -1.55 5.69 16.53
N PRO A 12 -2.47 4.72 16.72
CA PRO A 12 -3.28 4.17 15.62
C PRO A 12 -4.12 5.24 14.90
N GLU A 13 -4.55 6.28 15.60
CA GLU A 13 -5.32 7.40 15.03
C GLU A 13 -4.45 8.27 14.12
N GLU A 14 -3.20 8.58 14.51
CA GLU A 14 -2.27 9.30 13.65
C GLU A 14 -1.93 8.50 12.38
N THR A 15 -1.82 7.17 12.49
CA THR A 15 -1.61 6.28 11.32
C THR A 15 -2.82 6.29 10.38
N PHE A 16 -4.03 6.32 10.94
CA PHE A 16 -5.27 6.44 10.18
C PHE A 16 -5.37 7.82 9.50
N ASP A 17 -4.99 8.88 10.19
CA ASP A 17 -5.01 10.24 9.65
C ASP A 17 -4.00 10.44 8.53
N LEU A 18 -2.84 9.79 8.59
CA LEU A 18 -1.91 9.73 7.46
C LEU A 18 -2.57 9.06 6.24
N GLY A 19 -3.29 7.96 6.44
CA GLY A 19 -4.08 7.33 5.37
C GLY A 19 -5.10 8.28 4.75
N ARG A 20 -5.83 9.04 5.57
CA ARG A 20 -6.78 10.06 5.10
C ARG A 20 -6.10 11.17 4.30
N GLN A 21 -4.88 11.56 4.68
CA GLN A 21 -4.09 12.55 3.93
C GLN A 21 -3.70 12.00 2.56
N TRP A 22 -3.18 10.77 2.50
CA TRP A 22 -2.86 10.12 1.22
C TRP A 22 -4.09 9.97 0.32
N ALA A 23 -5.26 9.74 0.91
CA ALA A 23 -6.51 9.69 0.16
C ALA A 23 -6.85 10.99 -0.58
N ALA A 24 -6.28 12.14 -0.22
CA ALA A 24 -6.45 13.39 -0.96
C ALA A 24 -5.48 13.52 -2.14
N GLU A 25 -4.40 12.73 -2.15
CA GLU A 25 -3.32 12.78 -3.15
C GLU A 25 -3.55 11.79 -4.29
N VAL A 26 -4.14 10.63 -4.00
CA VAL A 26 -4.25 9.53 -4.97
C VAL A 26 -5.15 9.86 -6.18
N SER A 27 -4.81 9.29 -7.32
CA SER A 27 -5.59 9.33 -8.56
C SER A 27 -5.78 7.91 -9.10
N PRO A 28 -6.59 7.68 -10.16
CA PRO A 28 -6.52 6.43 -10.91
C PRO A 28 -5.06 6.13 -11.29
N GLY A 29 -4.66 4.86 -11.23
CA GLY A 29 -3.28 4.45 -11.53
C GLY A 29 -2.38 4.30 -10.29
N TRP A 30 -2.87 4.58 -9.09
CA TRP A 30 -2.03 4.51 -7.88
C TRP A 30 -1.91 3.09 -7.32
N VAL A 31 -0.69 2.69 -7.01
CA VAL A 31 -0.35 1.51 -6.22
C VAL A 31 0.36 1.96 -4.96
N ILE A 32 -0.12 1.55 -3.79
CA ILE A 32 0.49 1.85 -2.50
C ILE A 32 0.98 0.53 -1.89
N GLY A 33 2.29 0.29 -1.99
CA GLY A 33 2.94 -0.89 -1.43
C GLY A 33 3.39 -0.66 0.02
N LEU A 34 2.82 -1.39 0.96
CA LEU A 34 3.13 -1.30 2.40
C LEU A 34 3.99 -2.49 2.84
N ILE A 35 5.14 -2.20 3.44
CA ILE A 35 6.09 -3.17 4.00
C ILE A 35 6.21 -2.94 5.50
N GLY A 36 6.25 -4.01 6.27
CA GLY A 36 6.53 -3.96 7.71
C GLY A 36 5.94 -5.15 8.44
N ASP A 37 6.34 -5.33 9.70
CA ASP A 37 5.99 -6.51 10.48
C ASP A 37 4.50 -6.65 10.79
N LEU A 38 4.10 -7.82 11.29
CA LEU A 38 2.75 -8.04 11.78
C LEU A 38 2.41 -7.05 12.90
N GLY A 39 1.27 -6.38 12.81
CA GLY A 39 0.87 -5.38 13.80
C GLY A 39 1.55 -4.01 13.65
N SER A 40 2.32 -3.78 12.57
CA SER A 40 3.01 -2.50 12.35
C SER A 40 2.09 -1.32 12.01
N GLY A 41 0.82 -1.56 11.67
CA GLY A 41 -0.17 -0.53 11.38
C GLY A 41 -0.54 -0.36 9.90
N LYS A 42 -0.06 -1.25 9.02
CA LYS A 42 -0.41 -1.25 7.58
C LYS A 42 -1.92 -1.17 7.31
N THR A 43 -2.69 -2.12 7.83
CA THR A 43 -4.16 -2.10 7.71
C THR A 43 -4.81 -0.86 8.30
N GLN A 44 -4.23 -0.28 9.37
CA GLN A 44 -4.76 0.94 9.98
C GLN A 44 -4.60 2.15 9.05
N LEU A 45 -3.49 2.22 8.32
CA LEU A 45 -3.30 3.23 7.28
C LEU A 45 -4.30 3.03 6.12
N ILE A 46 -4.54 1.79 5.68
CA ILE A 46 -5.49 1.50 4.59
C ILE A 46 -6.93 1.85 5.00
N LYS A 47 -7.32 1.62 6.26
CA LYS A 47 -8.61 2.10 6.79
C LYS A 47 -8.73 3.62 6.68
N GLY A 48 -7.66 4.34 7.00
CA GLY A 48 -7.59 5.78 6.83
C GLY A 48 -7.73 6.21 5.38
N LEU A 49 -7.01 5.53 4.48
CA LEU A 49 -7.08 5.75 3.04
C LEU A 49 -8.50 5.58 2.52
N SER A 50 -9.12 4.43 2.82
CA SER A 50 -10.50 4.11 2.44
C SER A 50 -11.51 5.16 2.95
N ALA A 51 -11.42 5.54 4.22
CA ALA A 51 -12.28 6.57 4.79
C ALA A 51 -12.08 7.93 4.12
N GLY A 52 -10.83 8.33 3.83
CA GLY A 52 -10.53 9.57 3.11
C GLY A 52 -10.97 9.56 1.65
N MET A 53 -11.10 8.37 1.04
CA MET A 53 -11.67 8.18 -0.29
C MET A 53 -13.21 8.22 -0.28
N GLY A 54 -13.85 8.23 0.89
CA GLY A 54 -15.30 8.23 1.04
C GLY A 54 -15.96 6.85 0.94
N ILE A 55 -15.20 5.77 1.18
CA ILE A 55 -15.73 4.41 1.27
C ILE A 55 -16.27 4.20 2.69
N GLU A 56 -17.53 3.78 2.79
CA GLU A 56 -18.23 3.61 4.09
C GLU A 56 -18.16 2.16 4.58
N ALA A 57 -17.98 1.20 3.68
CA ALA A 57 -17.84 -0.20 4.03
C ALA A 57 -16.64 -0.46 4.95
N ALA A 58 -16.79 -1.47 5.80
CA ALA A 58 -15.75 -1.87 6.73
C ALA A 58 -14.54 -2.44 5.99
N VAL A 59 -13.38 -1.81 6.18
CA VAL A 59 -12.09 -2.32 5.71
C VAL A 59 -11.42 -3.14 6.79
N SER A 60 -11.02 -4.35 6.43
CA SER A 60 -10.24 -5.25 7.28
C SER A 60 -9.19 -5.95 6.42
N SER A 61 -8.08 -6.39 7.02
CA SER A 61 -7.04 -7.07 6.25
C SER A 61 -7.60 -8.35 5.60
N PRO A 62 -7.55 -8.48 4.27
CA PRO A 62 -8.09 -9.62 3.54
C PRO A 62 -7.11 -10.80 3.54
N THR A 63 -6.37 -11.08 4.62
CA THR A 63 -5.30 -12.10 4.65
C THR A 63 -5.73 -13.47 4.08
N PHE A 64 -7.00 -13.86 4.25
CA PHE A 64 -7.52 -15.13 3.74
C PHE A 64 -8.17 -15.03 2.34
N SER A 65 -8.87 -13.95 2.04
CA SER A 65 -9.48 -13.73 0.71
C SER A 65 -8.47 -13.17 -0.30
N LEU A 66 -7.29 -12.75 0.17
CA LEU A 66 -6.20 -12.06 -0.54
C LEU A 66 -6.55 -10.67 -1.07
N LEU A 67 -7.82 -10.45 -1.43
CA LEU A 67 -8.35 -9.22 -2.01
C LEU A 67 -9.68 -8.83 -1.34
N GLN A 68 -9.88 -7.53 -1.17
CA GLN A 68 -11.15 -6.88 -0.86
C GLN A 68 -11.31 -5.68 -1.81
N GLU A 69 -12.39 -5.65 -2.59
CA GLU A 69 -12.67 -4.60 -3.58
C GLU A 69 -13.83 -3.70 -3.12
N HIS A 70 -13.71 -2.41 -3.46
CA HIS A 70 -14.73 -1.38 -3.26
C HIS A 70 -14.87 -0.56 -4.55
N ASP A 71 -15.50 -1.14 -5.58
CA ASP A 71 -15.52 -0.56 -6.94
C ASP A 71 -16.54 0.58 -7.13
N GLU A 72 -17.63 0.55 -6.38
CA GLU A 72 -18.77 1.48 -6.54
C GLU A 72 -18.93 2.44 -5.34
N GLU A 73 -17.96 2.45 -4.42
CA GLU A 73 -17.96 3.29 -3.22
C GLU A 73 -16.90 4.39 -3.27
N GLY A 74 -17.17 5.51 -2.61
CA GLY A 74 -16.25 6.64 -2.56
C GLY A 74 -15.99 7.31 -3.92
N ARG A 75 -14.84 7.99 -4.02
CA ARG A 75 -14.47 8.80 -5.19
C ARG A 75 -13.71 8.02 -6.28
N LEU A 76 -13.13 6.87 -5.94
CA LEU A 76 -12.32 6.00 -6.80
C LEU A 76 -12.43 4.55 -6.31
N PRO A 77 -12.38 3.56 -7.22
CA PRO A 77 -12.27 2.14 -6.85
C PRO A 77 -11.05 1.90 -5.94
N LEU A 78 -11.23 1.09 -4.90
CA LEU A 78 -10.14 0.63 -4.03
C LEU A 78 -10.02 -0.90 -4.09
N ALA A 79 -8.85 -1.39 -4.46
CA ALA A 79 -8.46 -2.79 -4.28
C ALA A 79 -7.49 -2.88 -3.09
N HIS A 80 -7.93 -3.51 -1.99
CA HIS A 80 -7.06 -3.83 -0.85
C HIS A 80 -6.56 -5.26 -0.98
N ILE A 81 -5.26 -5.43 -1.11
CA ILE A 81 -4.58 -6.73 -1.22
C ILE A 81 -3.73 -6.99 0.02
N ASP A 82 -3.71 -8.24 0.49
CA ASP A 82 -2.80 -8.69 1.54
C ASP A 82 -2.02 -9.92 1.06
N LEU A 83 -0.72 -9.73 0.84
CA LEU A 83 0.19 -10.75 0.32
C LEU A 83 0.83 -11.62 1.41
N TYR A 84 0.44 -11.49 2.69
CA TYR A 84 1.09 -12.18 3.81
C TYR A 84 1.28 -13.69 3.59
N ARG A 85 0.32 -14.34 2.94
CA ARG A 85 0.28 -15.79 2.68
C ARG A 85 0.92 -16.24 1.38
N LEU A 86 1.32 -15.31 0.52
CA LEU A 86 1.96 -15.62 -0.75
C LEU A 86 3.46 -15.41 -0.61
N GLU A 87 4.25 -16.41 -0.97
CA GLU A 87 5.70 -16.42 -0.74
C GLU A 87 6.48 -15.98 -1.99
N SER A 88 5.84 -15.91 -3.16
CA SER A 88 6.51 -15.57 -4.42
C SER A 88 5.63 -14.84 -5.43
N GLN A 89 6.25 -14.12 -6.36
CA GLN A 89 5.57 -13.53 -7.52
C GLN A 89 4.76 -14.56 -8.32
N THR A 90 5.25 -15.79 -8.45
CA THR A 90 4.54 -16.86 -9.16
C THR A 90 3.21 -17.21 -8.49
N GLU A 91 3.15 -17.22 -7.17
CA GLU A 91 1.89 -17.45 -6.44
C GLU A 91 0.94 -16.26 -6.57
N ILE A 92 1.47 -15.04 -6.59
CA ILE A 92 0.70 -13.80 -6.80
C ILE A 92 0.06 -13.79 -8.20
N VAL A 93 0.84 -14.13 -9.23
CA VAL A 93 0.35 -14.30 -10.61
C VAL A 93 -0.64 -15.48 -10.70
N GLY A 94 -0.35 -16.58 -10.03
CA GLY A 94 -1.25 -17.74 -9.98
C GLY A 94 -2.61 -17.44 -9.32
N ALA A 95 -2.63 -16.49 -8.38
CA ALA A 95 -3.85 -15.96 -7.76
C ALA A 95 -4.56 -14.89 -8.62
N GLY A 96 -3.94 -14.45 -9.72
CA GLY A 96 -4.46 -13.43 -10.61
C GLY A 96 -4.41 -12.02 -10.02
N LEU A 97 -3.51 -11.72 -9.08
CA LEU A 97 -3.45 -10.42 -8.40
C LEU A 97 -2.54 -9.40 -9.11
N GLU A 98 -1.72 -9.85 -10.05
CA GLU A 98 -0.70 -9.05 -10.73
C GLU A 98 -1.29 -7.87 -11.51
N HIS A 99 -2.49 -8.00 -12.06
CA HIS A 99 -3.13 -6.95 -12.84
C HIS A 99 -3.45 -5.71 -11.99
N PHE A 100 -3.79 -5.88 -10.70
CA PHE A 100 -3.98 -4.77 -9.76
C PHE A 100 -2.67 -4.05 -9.42
N LEU A 101 -1.52 -4.72 -9.59
CA LEU A 101 -0.20 -4.18 -9.28
C LEU A 101 0.42 -3.44 -10.47
N VAL A 102 0.11 -3.86 -11.70
CA VAL A 102 0.73 -3.32 -12.93
C VAL A 102 -0.18 -2.39 -13.72
N SER A 103 -1.51 -2.53 -13.59
CA SER A 103 -2.49 -1.73 -14.34
C SER A 103 -3.75 -1.47 -13.51
N PRO A 104 -3.64 -0.76 -12.37
CA PRO A 104 -4.80 -0.49 -11.52
C PRO A 104 -5.78 0.48 -12.18
N HIS A 105 -7.07 0.12 -12.20
CA HIS A 105 -8.15 0.99 -12.67
C HIS A 105 -8.46 2.14 -11.69
N GLY A 106 -8.21 1.94 -10.41
CA GLY A 106 -8.41 2.93 -9.34
C GLY A 106 -7.15 3.07 -8.49
N VAL A 107 -7.29 2.81 -7.19
CA VAL A 107 -6.19 2.77 -6.23
C VAL A 107 -6.04 1.34 -5.73
N THR A 108 -4.82 0.80 -5.76
CA THR A 108 -4.49 -0.49 -5.15
C THR A 108 -3.65 -0.26 -3.91
N ALA A 109 -4.11 -0.71 -2.75
CA ALA A 109 -3.34 -0.70 -1.50
C ALA A 109 -2.94 -2.12 -1.12
N VAL A 110 -1.64 -2.37 -0.94
CA VAL A 110 -1.11 -3.73 -0.86
C VAL A 110 -0.27 -3.89 0.41
N GLU A 111 -0.72 -4.75 1.31
CA GLU A 111 0.09 -5.17 2.46
C GLU A 111 1.10 -6.25 2.06
N TRP A 112 2.28 -6.22 2.70
CA TRP A 112 3.37 -7.16 2.45
C TRP A 112 3.88 -7.09 1.01
N TYR A 113 4.02 -5.86 0.50
CA TYR A 113 4.46 -5.63 -0.88
C TYR A 113 5.85 -6.22 -1.17
N ASP A 114 6.66 -6.46 -0.14
CA ASP A 114 7.95 -7.15 -0.25
C ASP A 114 7.83 -8.56 -0.86
N ARG A 115 6.65 -9.20 -0.80
CA ARG A 115 6.38 -10.48 -1.49
C ARG A 115 6.32 -10.35 -3.01
N TRP A 116 5.96 -9.16 -3.50
CA TRP A 116 6.01 -8.84 -4.93
C TRP A 116 7.41 -8.44 -5.37
N LEU A 117 8.33 -8.13 -4.45
CA LEU A 117 9.70 -7.76 -4.79
C LEU A 117 10.56 -9.01 -5.01
N VAL A 118 11.41 -8.98 -6.03
CA VAL A 118 12.43 -10.03 -6.26
C VAL A 118 13.59 -9.92 -5.25
N THR A 119 13.80 -8.71 -4.71
CA THR A 119 14.87 -8.38 -3.76
C THR A 119 14.34 -7.51 -2.64
N LYS A 120 14.94 -7.59 -1.46
CA LYS A 120 14.64 -6.65 -0.37
C LYS A 120 14.92 -5.21 -0.85
N TRP A 121 13.99 -4.31 -0.55
CA TRP A 121 14.10 -2.89 -0.84
C TRP A 121 14.11 -2.09 0.47
N GLN A 122 14.79 -0.95 0.47
CA GLN A 122 14.81 0.01 1.56
C GLN A 122 14.62 1.42 1.01
N PRO A 123 14.07 2.36 1.82
CA PRO A 123 13.91 3.74 1.40
C PRO A 123 15.23 4.39 0.96
N GLY A 124 15.17 5.17 -0.12
CA GLY A 124 16.30 5.81 -0.80
C GLY A 124 16.98 4.93 -1.84
N GLN A 125 16.54 3.69 -2.02
CA GLN A 125 17.03 2.80 -3.08
C GLN A 125 16.13 2.87 -4.31
N SER A 126 16.72 2.73 -5.50
CA SER A 126 15.95 2.45 -6.71
C SER A 126 15.16 1.15 -6.57
N ILE A 127 13.93 1.14 -7.08
CA ILE A 127 13.15 -0.09 -7.19
C ILE A 127 13.66 -0.97 -8.36
N PRO A 128 13.51 -2.31 -8.28
CA PRO A 128 13.88 -3.21 -9.38
C PRO A 128 13.18 -2.86 -10.70
N GLU A 129 13.88 -3.04 -11.83
CA GLU A 129 13.31 -2.79 -13.18
C GLU A 129 11.99 -3.53 -13.41
N SER A 130 11.84 -4.73 -12.85
CA SER A 130 10.65 -5.57 -12.99
C SER A 130 9.39 -5.00 -12.35
N ILE A 131 9.50 -3.96 -11.52
CA ILE A 131 8.37 -3.31 -10.84
C ILE A 131 8.36 -1.79 -11.05
N GLN A 132 9.17 -1.28 -11.99
CA GLN A 132 9.10 0.13 -12.36
C GLN A 132 7.68 0.44 -12.85
N PRO A 133 7.06 1.54 -12.37
CA PRO A 133 5.79 2.01 -12.91
C PRO A 133 5.88 2.18 -14.42
N ILE A 134 4.78 1.85 -15.09
CA ILE A 134 4.57 2.14 -16.51
C ILE A 134 3.71 3.40 -16.65
N ASP A 135 3.63 3.99 -17.85
CA ASP A 135 2.89 5.22 -18.14
C ASP A 135 1.53 5.27 -17.43
N GLY A 136 1.34 6.30 -16.61
CA GLY A 136 0.09 6.54 -15.87
C GLY A 136 -0.04 5.78 -14.55
N VAL A 137 0.95 4.99 -14.16
CA VAL A 137 1.01 4.35 -12.84
C VAL A 137 1.91 5.15 -11.90
N THR A 138 1.45 5.35 -10.67
CA THR A 138 2.27 5.89 -9.57
C THR A 138 2.37 4.85 -8.48
N LEU A 139 3.60 4.45 -8.12
CA LEU A 139 3.88 3.55 -7.01
C LEU A 139 4.37 4.34 -5.81
N ARG A 140 3.60 4.31 -4.71
CA ARG A 140 4.06 4.73 -3.39
C ARG A 140 4.55 3.52 -2.61
N MET A 141 5.83 3.49 -2.28
CA MET A 141 6.41 2.49 -1.38
C MET A 141 6.47 3.04 0.04
N ALA A 142 5.98 2.30 1.03
CA ALA A 142 6.03 2.69 2.43
C ALA A 142 6.57 1.57 3.33
N VAL A 143 7.53 1.91 4.20
CA VAL A 143 8.08 0.99 5.21
C VAL A 143 7.67 1.45 6.60
N PHE A 144 7.05 0.53 7.35
CA PHE A 144 6.63 0.70 8.73
C PHE A 144 7.63 0.02 9.65
N SER A 145 8.21 0.77 10.58
CA SER A 145 9.06 0.24 11.64
C SER A 145 8.43 0.54 13.01
N ASP A 146 8.41 -0.48 13.88
CA ASP A 146 7.99 -0.31 15.27
C ASP A 146 9.12 0.36 16.09
N ILE A 147 8.81 1.46 16.75
CA ILE A 147 9.74 2.22 17.60
C ILE A 147 9.17 2.46 19.02
N GLY A 148 8.11 1.73 19.39
CA GLY A 148 7.48 1.80 20.71
C GLY A 148 6.04 1.31 20.65
N GLU A 149 5.42 1.01 21.80
CA GLU A 149 4.11 0.33 21.87
C GLU A 149 3.07 0.80 20.83
N THR A 150 2.83 2.11 20.76
CA THR A 150 1.93 2.74 19.76
C THR A 150 2.65 3.60 18.73
N LYS A 151 3.99 3.67 18.79
CA LYS A 151 4.79 4.57 17.96
C LYS A 151 5.35 3.86 16.75
N ARG A 152 5.17 4.45 15.57
CA ARG A 152 5.65 3.90 14.29
C ARG A 152 6.45 4.94 13.53
N GLU A 153 7.56 4.50 12.97
CA GLU A 153 8.26 5.23 11.92
C GLU A 153 7.70 4.78 10.57
N ILE A 154 7.19 5.70 9.76
CA ILE A 154 6.68 5.43 8.42
C ILE A 154 7.52 6.24 7.43
N LYS A 155 8.35 5.54 6.65
CA LYS A 155 9.14 6.13 5.56
C LYS A 155 8.50 5.79 4.23
N TYR A 156 8.28 6.77 3.36
CA TYR A 156 7.66 6.51 2.06
C TYR A 156 8.23 7.36 0.93
N GLU A 157 8.13 6.82 -0.28
CA GLU A 157 8.62 7.41 -1.52
C GLU A 157 7.66 7.10 -2.66
N ASP A 158 7.55 8.05 -3.58
CA ASP A 158 6.75 7.92 -4.80
C ASP A 158 7.65 7.71 -6.00
N PHE A 159 7.24 6.78 -6.84
CA PHE A 159 7.86 6.43 -8.12
C PHE A 159 6.79 6.59 -9.20
N SER A 160 7.10 7.35 -10.23
CA SER A 160 6.30 7.48 -11.44
C SER A 160 7.24 7.43 -12.64
N ASP A 161 6.68 7.20 -13.83
CA ASP A 161 7.36 7.54 -15.09
C ASP A 161 7.67 9.06 -15.16
#